data_AF-A0A163M6Q6-F1
#
_entry.id   AF-A0A163M6Q6-F1
#
_cell.length_a   1.000
_cell.length_b   1.000
_cell.length_c   1.000
_cell.angle_alpha   90.00
_cell.angle_beta   90.00
_cell.angle_gamma   90.00
#
_symmetry.space_group_name_H-M   'P 1'
#
loop_
_entity.id
_entity.type
_entity.pdbx_description
1 polymer ?
#
loop_
_entity_poly.entity_id
_entity_poly.type
_entity_poly.pdbx_seq_one_letter_code
_entity_poly.pdbx_strand_id
1 'polypeptide(L)'
;MYSCRSIPTTIAIDQSAVGVSNRSISATYTGIMDDVRKTFATANLVNPGLFSFNSKGACEHCQGLSVVYTDLAYLDEVKLPCDVCGGRRFKEEVLRYKLNGRSVADVLSMTVSEAIDYFGMGSGALCVNCRR
;
A
#
# COMPACT_ATOMS: atom_id res chain seq x y z
N MET A 1 -18.74 -3.71 -34.16
CA MET A 1 -17.32 -3.96 -33.80
C MET A 1 -16.50 -2.81 -34.40
N TYR A 2 -16.37 -1.70 -33.66
CA TYR A 2 -15.72 -0.50 -34.21
C TYR A 2 -14.20 -0.67 -34.15
N SER A 3 -13.60 -0.74 -35.34
CA SER A 3 -12.14 -0.82 -35.54
C SER A 3 -11.51 0.53 -35.20
N CYS A 4 -10.98 0.65 -33.99
CA CYS A 4 -10.21 1.80 -33.53
C CYS A 4 -8.76 1.65 -34.03
N ARG A 5 -8.51 1.95 -35.31
CA ARG A 5 -7.21 1.63 -35.95
C ARG A 5 -6.28 2.82 -36.19
N SER A 6 -6.60 4.02 -35.70
CA SER A 6 -5.74 5.20 -35.93
C SER A 6 -5.97 6.34 -34.93
N ILE A 7 -5.74 6.10 -33.64
CA ILE A 7 -5.54 7.16 -32.65
C ILE A 7 -4.20 6.85 -31.96
N PRO A 8 -3.21 7.77 -31.99
CA PRO A 8 -1.82 7.49 -31.58
C PRO A 8 -1.65 7.08 -30.12
N THR A 9 -2.69 7.18 -29.28
CA THR A 9 -2.71 6.62 -27.92
C THR A 9 -4.16 6.26 -27.55
N THR A 10 -4.56 5.02 -27.85
CA THR A 10 -5.82 4.46 -27.33
C THR A 10 -5.52 3.71 -26.03
N ILE A 11 -6.18 4.08 -24.93
CA ILE A 11 -6.12 3.36 -23.66
C ILE A 11 -7.45 2.61 -23.50
N ALA A 12 -7.39 1.28 -23.50
CA ALA A 12 -8.54 0.45 -23.17
C ALA A 12 -8.63 0.28 -21.66
N ILE A 13 -9.77 0.63 -21.08
CA ILE A 13 -10.08 0.44 -19.66
C ILE A 13 -11.24 -0.52 -19.57
N ASP A 14 -11.07 -1.63 -18.86
CA ASP A 14 -12.08 -2.68 -18.69
C ASP A 14 -12.29 -3.01 -17.21
N GLN A 15 -13.04 -4.08 -16.95
CA GLN A 15 -13.35 -4.58 -15.60
C GLN A 15 -12.59 -5.86 -15.27
N SER A 16 -11.47 -6.13 -15.96
CA SER A 16 -10.58 -7.20 -15.54
C SER A 16 -10.08 -6.96 -14.12
N ALA A 17 -9.70 -8.04 -13.42
CA ALA A 17 -9.33 -7.96 -12.02
C ALA A 17 -8.18 -6.96 -11.80
N VAL A 18 -8.37 -6.07 -10.82
CA VAL A 18 -7.39 -5.06 -10.45
C VAL A 18 -6.32 -5.70 -9.57
N GLY A 19 -5.17 -6.03 -10.15
CA GLY A 19 -4.00 -6.56 -9.44
C GLY A 19 -3.67 -8.01 -9.78
N VAL A 20 -2.41 -8.38 -9.56
CA VAL A 20 -1.85 -9.70 -9.91
C VAL A 20 -1.85 -10.65 -8.72
N SER A 21 -2.02 -10.15 -7.49
CA SER A 21 -1.93 -10.95 -6.27
C SER A 21 -2.86 -10.47 -5.16
N ASN A 22 -3.13 -11.34 -4.20
CA ASN A 22 -3.86 -11.01 -2.95
C ASN A 22 -3.14 -9.98 -2.05
N ARG A 23 -1.91 -9.57 -2.40
CA ARG A 23 -1.16 -8.51 -1.69
C ARG A 23 -1.49 -7.12 -2.19
N SER A 24 -2.05 -7.00 -3.38
CA SER A 24 -2.34 -5.72 -4.04
C SER A 24 -3.40 -4.93 -3.28
N ILE A 25 -3.12 -3.66 -3.07
CA ILE A 25 -4.04 -2.65 -2.55
C ILE A 25 -4.05 -1.44 -3.50
N SER A 26 -5.04 -0.56 -3.36
CA SER A 26 -5.16 0.65 -4.20
C SER A 26 -3.87 1.47 -4.24
N ALA A 27 -3.20 1.63 -3.10
CA ALA A 27 -1.94 2.37 -3.02
C ALA A 27 -0.79 1.74 -3.83
N THR A 28 -0.74 0.40 -3.92
CA THR A 28 0.26 -0.29 -4.75
C THR A 28 -0.13 -0.29 -6.22
N TYR A 29 -1.43 -0.32 -6.53
CA TYR A 29 -1.92 -0.31 -7.91
C TYR A 29 -1.69 1.05 -8.58
N THR A 30 -1.91 2.15 -7.85
CA THR A 30 -1.68 3.51 -8.36
C THR A 30 -0.20 3.94 -8.30
N GLY A 31 0.65 3.18 -7.62
CA GLY A 31 2.07 3.50 -7.42
C GLY A 31 2.38 4.46 -6.27
N ILE A 32 1.37 5.08 -5.65
CA ILE A 32 1.56 6.06 -4.55
C ILE A 32 2.25 5.46 -3.32
N MET A 33 2.19 4.12 -3.15
CA MET A 33 2.90 3.43 -2.09
C MET A 33 4.41 3.72 -2.10
N ASP A 34 5.02 3.95 -3.27
CA ASP A 34 6.44 4.28 -3.37
C ASP A 34 6.77 5.63 -2.73
N ASP A 35 5.90 6.61 -2.93
CA ASP A 35 6.05 7.94 -2.36
C ASP A 35 5.82 7.93 -0.85
N VAL A 36 4.80 7.19 -0.38
CA VAL A 36 4.56 6.98 1.06
C VAL A 36 5.80 6.37 1.72
N ARG A 37 6.38 5.32 1.13
CA ARG A 37 7.58 4.66 1.68
C ARG A 37 8.77 5.61 1.76
N LYS A 38 9.00 6.40 0.71
CA LYS A 38 10.10 7.39 0.68
C LYS A 38 9.89 8.47 1.72
N THR A 39 8.68 9.01 1.86
CA THR A 39 8.39 10.06 2.85
C THR A 39 8.62 9.58 4.28
N PHE A 40 8.15 8.38 4.62
CA PHE A 40 8.43 7.78 5.94
C PHE A 40 9.92 7.53 6.17
N ALA A 41 10.63 7.03 5.15
CA ALA A 41 12.07 6.80 5.20
C ALA A 41 12.86 8.08 5.44
N THR A 42 12.53 9.15 4.71
CA THR A 42 13.16 10.46 4.87
C THR A 42 12.88 11.05 6.24
N ALA A 43 11.62 11.00 6.70
CA ALA A 43 11.23 11.57 8.00
C ALA A 43 11.88 10.85 9.19
N ASN A 44 12.16 9.55 9.07
CA ASN A 44 12.70 8.73 10.16
C ASN A 44 14.19 8.38 9.99
N LEU A 45 14.83 8.81 8.90
CA LEU A 45 16.24 8.50 8.56
C LEU A 45 16.55 7.00 8.51
N VAL A 46 15.64 6.21 7.92
CA VAL A 46 15.77 4.75 7.80
C VAL A 46 15.54 4.25 6.38
N ASN A 47 15.76 2.95 6.14
CA ASN A 47 15.60 2.35 4.82
C ASN A 47 14.11 2.28 4.39
N PRO A 48 13.74 2.71 3.17
CA PRO A 48 12.35 2.66 2.68
C PRO A 48 11.78 1.25 2.53
N GLY A 49 12.63 0.22 2.49
CA GLY A 49 12.22 -1.19 2.53
C GLY A 49 11.53 -1.60 3.83
N LEU A 50 11.76 -0.87 4.93
CA LEU A 50 11.03 -1.05 6.19
C LEU A 50 9.55 -0.66 6.08
N PHE A 51 9.20 0.24 5.16
CA PHE A 51 7.81 0.64 4.94
C PHE A 51 7.13 -0.15 3.83
N SER A 52 7.75 -1.25 3.36
CA SER A 52 7.14 -2.18 2.42
C SER A 52 6.69 -3.45 3.13
N PHE A 53 5.38 -3.74 3.08
CA PHE A 53 4.82 -5.01 3.53
C PHE A 53 5.17 -6.19 2.58
N ASN A 54 5.87 -5.92 1.48
CA ASN A 54 6.41 -6.96 0.58
C ASN A 54 7.91 -7.22 0.81
N SER A 55 8.51 -6.62 1.84
CA SER A 55 9.95 -6.70 2.09
C SER A 55 10.26 -6.68 3.59
N LYS A 56 11.37 -6.05 3.98
CA LYS A 56 11.96 -6.08 5.33
C LYS A 56 11.00 -5.71 6.46
N GLY A 57 10.01 -4.85 6.19
CA GLY A 57 9.07 -4.38 7.18
C GLY A 57 7.86 -5.28 7.44
N ALA A 58 7.66 -6.31 6.61
CA ALA A 58 6.50 -7.17 6.70
C ALA A 58 6.44 -7.91 8.04
N CYS A 59 5.23 -8.05 8.58
CA CYS A 59 4.98 -9.00 9.67
C CYS A 59 5.37 -10.40 9.19
N GLU A 60 6.23 -11.08 9.95
CA GLU A 60 6.77 -12.40 9.58
C GLU A 60 5.68 -13.48 9.60
N HIS A 61 4.70 -13.36 10.50
CA HIS A 61 3.63 -14.34 10.68
C HIS A 61 2.68 -14.41 9.47
N CYS A 62 2.16 -13.25 9.02
CA CYS A 62 1.29 -13.20 7.84
C CYS A 62 2.02 -12.82 6.56
N GLN A 63 3.35 -12.69 6.60
CA GLN A 63 4.19 -12.27 5.47
C GLN A 63 3.69 -10.99 4.77
N GLY A 64 3.12 -10.06 5.55
CA GLY A 64 2.55 -8.81 5.07
C GLY A 64 1.17 -8.88 4.41
N LEU A 65 0.45 -10.00 4.53
CA LEU A 65 -0.89 -10.20 3.95
C LEU A 65 -2.04 -9.61 4.77
N SER A 66 -1.79 -9.16 6.01
CA SER A 66 -2.80 -8.84 7.05
C SER A 66 -3.65 -9.99 7.56
N VAL A 67 -3.77 -11.08 6.80
CA VAL A 67 -4.58 -12.26 7.15
C VAL A 67 -3.75 -13.54 7.18
N VAL A 68 -4.27 -14.54 7.90
CA VAL A 68 -3.81 -15.93 7.84
C VAL A 68 -4.93 -16.76 7.24
N TYR A 69 -4.57 -17.66 6.34
CA TYR A 69 -5.48 -18.58 5.69
C TYR A 69 -5.48 -19.90 6.43
N THR A 70 -6.66 -20.44 6.72
CA THR A 70 -6.82 -21.76 7.32
C THR A 70 -7.55 -22.67 6.35
N ASP A 71 -6.89 -23.77 6.00
CA ASP A 71 -7.46 -24.83 5.18
C ASP A 71 -8.40 -25.67 6.03
N LEU A 72 -9.63 -25.85 5.54
CA LEU A 72 -10.69 -26.63 6.17
C LEU A 72 -11.03 -27.90 5.38
N ALA A 73 -10.08 -28.38 4.57
CA ALA A 73 -10.10 -29.56 3.73
C ALA A 73 -11.18 -29.56 2.63
N TYR A 74 -12.45 -29.68 3.02
CA TYR A 74 -13.59 -29.78 2.09
C TYR A 74 -14.40 -28.48 1.97
N LEU A 75 -14.12 -27.50 2.84
CA LEU A 75 -14.77 -26.20 2.84
C LEU A 75 -13.84 -25.14 2.24
N ASP A 76 -14.44 -24.03 1.80
CA ASP A 76 -13.67 -22.87 1.35
C ASP A 76 -12.74 -22.37 2.45
N GLU A 77 -11.56 -21.89 2.04
CA GLU A 77 -10.57 -21.33 2.94
C GLU A 77 -11.15 -20.16 3.74
N VAL A 78 -10.87 -20.15 5.04
CA VAL A 78 -11.24 -19.04 5.90
C VAL A 78 -10.03 -18.12 6.07
N LYS A 79 -10.24 -16.83 5.82
CA LYS A 79 -9.27 -15.78 6.10
C LYS A 79 -9.58 -15.12 7.44
N LEU A 80 -8.63 -15.17 8.36
CA LEU A 80 -8.72 -14.50 9.65
C LEU A 80 -7.68 -13.38 9.73
N PRO A 81 -7.98 -12.24 10.39
CA PRO A 81 -6.97 -11.24 10.68
C PRO A 81 -5.78 -11.87 11.40
N CYS A 82 -4.57 -11.49 11.00
CA CYS A 82 -3.36 -11.94 11.66
C CYS A 82 -3.36 -11.42 13.11
N ASP A 83 -3.35 -12.35 14.05
CA ASP A 83 -3.32 -12.14 15.50
C ASP A 83 -2.06 -11.40 15.97
N VAL A 84 -0.90 -11.69 15.37
CA VAL A 84 0.39 -11.08 15.73
C VAL A 84 0.43 -9.58 15.42
N CYS A 85 -0.04 -9.17 14.23
CA CYS A 85 0.01 -7.75 13.82
C CYS A 85 -1.35 -7.03 13.94
N GLY A 86 -2.42 -7.74 14.31
CA GLY A 86 -3.79 -7.22 14.30
C GLY A 86 -4.24 -6.79 12.90
N GLY A 87 -3.76 -7.46 11.86
CA GLY A 87 -4.02 -7.08 10.46
C GLY A 87 -3.23 -5.86 9.94
N ARG A 88 -2.31 -5.28 10.72
CA ARG A 88 -1.56 -4.07 10.31
C ARG A 88 -0.46 -4.31 9.28
N ARG A 89 -0.16 -5.56 8.90
CA ARG A 89 0.82 -5.98 7.87
C ARG A 89 2.30 -5.79 8.19
N PHE A 90 2.65 -5.00 9.21
CA PHE A 90 4.04 -4.66 9.54
C PHE A 90 4.47 -5.24 10.89
N LYS A 91 5.79 -5.33 11.10
CA LYS A 91 6.40 -5.60 12.41
C LYS A 91 6.13 -4.44 13.36
N GLU A 92 6.02 -4.72 14.66
CA GLU A 92 5.76 -3.70 15.68
C GLU A 92 6.86 -2.62 15.72
N GLU A 93 8.13 -2.99 15.47
CA GLU A 93 9.25 -2.05 15.36
C GLU A 93 9.08 -1.02 14.23
N VAL A 94 8.46 -1.40 13.12
CA VAL A 94 8.19 -0.51 11.99
C VAL A 94 7.08 0.48 12.34
N LEU A 95 6.07 0.02 13.10
CA LEU A 95 4.92 0.85 13.50
C LEU A 95 5.28 1.95 14.50
N ARG A 96 6.48 1.90 15.08
CA ARG A 96 7.06 2.95 15.92
C ARG A 96 7.52 4.17 15.13
N TYR A 97 7.90 4.00 13.86
CA TYR A 97 8.23 5.12 12.99
C TYR A 97 6.97 5.88 12.61
N LYS A 98 7.02 7.20 12.77
CA LYS A 98 5.86 8.07 12.57
C LYS A 98 6.13 9.11 11.49
N LEU A 99 5.05 9.53 10.84
CA LEU A 99 4.95 10.73 10.03
C LEU A 99 3.80 11.51 10.64
N ASN A 100 4.01 12.76 11.03
CA ASN A 100 2.97 13.62 11.65
C ASN A 100 2.14 12.89 12.74
N GLY A 101 2.80 12.11 13.60
CA GLY A 101 2.18 11.34 14.68
C GLY A 101 1.52 10.00 14.28
N ARG A 102 1.49 9.64 12.99
CA ARG A 102 0.84 8.42 12.46
C ARG A 102 1.86 7.42 11.93
N SER A 103 1.64 6.13 12.16
CA SER A 103 2.45 5.06 11.57
C SER A 103 2.08 4.83 10.10
N VAL A 104 2.90 4.05 9.39
CA VAL A 104 2.59 3.63 8.02
C VAL A 104 1.27 2.85 7.94
N ALA A 105 0.94 2.03 8.93
CA ALA A 105 -0.34 1.30 8.97
C ALA A 105 -1.53 2.25 9.17
N ASP A 106 -1.37 3.29 10.00
CA ASP A 106 -2.42 4.29 10.22
C ASP A 106 -2.71 5.06 8.93
N VAL A 107 -1.66 5.46 8.20
CA VAL A 107 -1.79 6.14 6.89
C VAL A 107 -2.43 5.23 5.85
N LEU A 108 -2.07 3.94 5.80
CA LEU A 108 -2.67 2.99 4.87
C LEU A 108 -4.09 2.56 5.21
N SER A 109 -4.56 2.87 6.42
CA SER A 109 -5.94 2.64 6.86
C SER A 109 -6.86 3.82 6.59
N MET A 110 -6.32 4.95 6.11
CA MET A 110 -7.11 6.12 5.74
C MET A 110 -7.95 5.85 4.49
N THR A 111 -9.11 6.49 4.45
CA THR A 111 -9.82 6.73 3.20
C THR A 111 -9.01 7.66 2.30
N VAL A 112 -9.33 7.66 1.00
CA VAL A 112 -8.66 8.54 0.03
C VAL A 112 -8.86 10.03 0.40
N SER A 113 -10.05 10.41 0.87
CA SER A 113 -10.33 11.79 1.29
C SER A 113 -9.46 12.20 2.49
N GLU A 114 -9.38 11.36 3.53
CA GLU A 114 -8.50 11.63 4.68
C GLU A 114 -7.02 11.71 4.28
N ALA A 115 -6.59 10.86 3.33
CA ALA A 115 -5.23 10.91 2.81
C ALA A 115 -4.96 12.22 2.03
N ILE A 116 -5.93 12.69 1.24
CA ILE A 116 -5.82 13.98 0.55
C ILE A 116 -5.67 15.11 1.57
N ASP A 117 -6.48 15.14 2.62
CA ASP A 117 -6.37 16.18 3.65
C ASP A 117 -5.04 16.07 4.41
N TYR A 118 -4.63 14.85 4.76
CA TYR A 118 -3.40 14.57 5.49
C TYR A 118 -2.13 14.95 4.71
N PHE A 119 -2.13 14.77 3.39
CA PHE A 119 -1.00 15.13 2.52
C PHE A 119 -1.16 16.51 1.84
N GLY A 120 -2.36 17.09 1.84
CA GLY A 120 -2.75 18.21 0.96
C GLY A 120 -2.66 19.61 1.56
N MET A 121 -2.53 19.77 2.87
CA MET A 121 -2.51 21.09 3.50
C MET A 121 -1.32 21.28 4.46
N GLY A 122 -0.19 21.76 3.93
CA GLY A 122 0.85 22.42 4.73
C GLY A 122 2.30 22.09 4.38
N SER A 123 2.92 22.99 3.61
CA SER A 123 4.37 23.23 3.48
C SER A 123 5.25 22.11 2.88
N GLY A 124 5.59 22.32 1.61
CA GLY A 124 6.80 21.76 1.01
C GLY A 124 6.56 20.47 0.24
N ALA A 125 6.06 20.63 -0.99
CA ALA A 125 6.43 19.79 -2.13
C ALA A 125 6.77 18.33 -1.81
N LEU A 126 5.76 17.46 -1.76
CA LEU A 126 5.94 16.11 -2.33
C LEU A 126 5.91 16.22 -3.86
N CYS A 127 6.82 17.02 -4.40
CA CYS A 127 7.08 17.05 -5.82
C CYS A 127 8.16 15.99 -6.09
N VAL A 128 7.74 14.73 -6.12
CA VAL A 128 8.64 13.60 -6.40
C VAL A 128 9.00 13.55 -7.90
N ASN A 129 8.37 14.38 -8.74
CA ASN A 129 8.73 14.62 -10.14
C ASN A 129 8.23 15.99 -10.66
N CYS A 130 8.72 17.11 -10.10
CA CYS A 130 8.72 18.36 -10.86
C CYS A 130 9.82 18.25 -11.91
N ARG A 131 9.53 17.67 -13.08
CA ARG A 131 10.32 18.02 -14.26
C ARG A 131 10.07 19.51 -14.50
N ARG A 132 11.15 20.28 -14.45
CA ARG A 132 11.19 21.58 -15.12
C ARG A 132 10.87 21.41 -16.60
#